data_AF-A0A1Q7D351-F1
#
_entry.id   AF-A0A1Q7D351-F1
#
_cell.length_a   1.000
_cell.length_b   1.000
_cell.length_c   1.000
_cell.angle_alpha   90.00
_cell.angle_beta   90.00
_cell.angle_gamma   90.00
#
_symmetry.space_group_name_H-M   'P 1'
#
loop_
_entity.id
_entity.type
_entity.pdbx_description
1 polymer ?
#
loop_
_entity_poly.entity_id
_entity_poly.type
_entity_poly.pdbx_seq_one_letter_code
_entity_poly.pdbx_strand_id
1 'polypeptide(L)'
;AEIVGEQLRRMATDQGRAVLYNETMTRFWIRLIAHVSDAFGPLAGIDEAIEKAPFLLDKNLPLKHWSRTVMFGPEARVKWVEPDVLPLAI
;
A
#
# COMPACT_ATOMS: atom_id res chain seq x y z
N ALA A 1 7.34 -4.26 -7.24
CA ALA A 1 6.83 -4.19 -5.86
C ALA A 1 7.84 -4.74 -4.84
N GLU A 2 8.35 -5.96 -5.01
CA GLU A 2 9.20 -6.60 -3.98
C GLU A 2 10.52 -5.87 -3.69
N ILE A 3 11.20 -5.36 -4.72
CA ILE A 3 12.45 -4.60 -4.54
C ILE A 3 12.19 -3.32 -3.71
N VAL A 4 11.08 -2.61 -3.97
CA VAL A 4 10.73 -1.38 -3.27
C VAL A 4 10.38 -1.65 -1.80
N GLY A 5 9.59 -2.70 -1.53
CA GLY A 5 9.25 -3.10 -0.16
C GLY A 5 10.47 -3.46 0.67
N GLU A 6 11.41 -4.22 0.09
CA GLU A 6 12.66 -4.60 0.76
C GLU A 6 13.53 -3.37 1.10
N GLN A 7 13.67 -2.41 0.17
CA GLN A 7 14.42 -1.18 0.46
C GLN A 7 13.77 -0.34 1.56
N LEU A 8 12.44 -0.20 1.54
CA LEU A 8 11.72 0.53 2.59
C LEU A 8 11.86 -0.14 3.96
N ARG A 9 11.84 -1.49 4.01
CA ARG A 9 12.08 -2.25 5.23
C ARG A 9 13.49 -2.04 5.78
N ARG A 10 14.51 -2.09 4.92
CA ARG A 10 15.91 -1.83 5.31
C ARG A 10 16.07 -0.42 5.85
N MET A 11 15.60 0.59 5.12
CA MET A 11 15.64 1.98 5.57
C MET A 11 14.96 2.19 6.92
N ALA A 12 13.78 1.60 7.13
CA ALA A 12 13.07 1.68 8.41
C ALA A 12 13.88 1.03 9.55
N THR A 13 14.60 -0.06 9.25
CA THR A 13 15.45 -0.77 10.21
C THR A 13 16.68 0.05 10.57
N ASP A 14 17.37 0.61 9.57
CA ASP A 14 18.57 1.45 9.75
C ASP A 14 18.27 2.70 10.58
N GLN A 15 17.03 3.21 10.52
CA GLN A 15 16.57 4.34 11.33
C GLN A 15 16.02 3.94 12.71
N GLY A 16 16.07 2.66 13.09
CA GLY A 16 15.51 2.16 14.35
C GLY A 16 13.97 2.22 14.43
N ARG A 17 13.30 2.30 13.27
CA ARG A 17 11.84 2.48 13.11
C ARG A 17 11.18 1.32 12.38
N ALA A 18 11.73 0.12 12.49
CA ALA A 18 11.22 -1.09 11.83
C ALA A 18 9.71 -1.32 12.10
N VAL A 19 9.21 -0.89 13.26
CA VAL A 19 7.80 -1.00 13.66
C VAL A 19 6.82 -0.23 12.75
N LEU A 20 7.32 0.79 12.02
CA LEU A 20 6.53 1.58 11.08
C LEU A 20 6.34 0.86 9.74
N TYR A 21 7.15 -0.16 9.46
CA TYR A 21 7.02 -0.92 8.23
C TYR A 21 5.88 -1.92 8.30
N ASN A 22 5.00 -1.88 7.29
CA ASN A 22 3.95 -2.85 7.08
C ASN A 22 3.96 -3.28 5.60
N GLU A 23 4.33 -4.54 5.34
CA GLU A 23 4.46 -5.09 3.98
C GLU A 23 3.14 -5.03 3.20
N THR A 24 2.04 -5.45 3.82
CA THR A 24 0.72 -5.50 3.17
C THR A 24 0.25 -4.09 2.82
N MET A 25 0.34 -3.14 3.75
CA MET A 25 0.01 -1.73 3.52
C MET A 25 0.86 -1.13 2.39
N THR A 26 2.17 -1.37 2.41
CA THR A 26 3.10 -0.89 1.37
C THR A 26 2.73 -1.43 0.00
N ARG A 27 2.52 -2.75 -0.11
CA ARG A 27 2.13 -3.39 -1.37
C ARG A 27 0.77 -2.92 -1.87
N PHE A 28 -0.19 -2.67 -0.98
CA PHE A 28 -1.50 -2.12 -1.34
C PHE A 28 -1.36 -0.78 -2.08
N TRP A 29 -0.62 0.18 -1.49
CA TRP A 29 -0.44 1.50 -2.12
C TRP A 29 0.32 1.43 -3.44
N ILE A 30 1.32 0.55 -3.54
CA ILE A 30 2.04 0.32 -4.81
C ILE A 30 1.09 -0.19 -5.90
N ARG A 31 0.26 -1.20 -5.58
CA ARG A 31 -0.71 -1.75 -6.55
C ARG A 31 -1.76 -0.72 -6.94
N LEU A 32 -2.24 0.08 -5.98
CA LEU A 32 -3.23 1.12 -6.25
C LEU A 32 -2.70 2.22 -7.16
N ILE A 33 -1.47 2.70 -6.94
CA ILE A 33 -0.85 3.70 -7.80
C ILE A 33 -0.64 3.14 -9.22
N ALA A 34 -0.21 1.89 -9.35
CA ALA A 34 -0.10 1.23 -10.65
C ALA A 34 -1.46 1.16 -11.38
N HIS A 35 -2.51 0.74 -10.67
CA HIS A 35 -3.87 0.70 -11.22
C HIS A 35 -4.37 2.08 -11.69
N VAL A 36 -4.10 3.14 -10.93
CA VAL A 36 -4.43 4.52 -11.33
C VAL A 36 -3.66 4.93 -12.59
N SER A 37 -2.37 4.59 -12.67
CA SER A 37 -1.55 4.86 -13.86
C SER A 37 -2.05 4.08 -15.08
N ASP A 38 -2.53 2.86 -14.91
CA ASP A 38 -3.09 2.06 -16.00
C ASP A 38 -4.45 2.62 -16.48
N ALA A 39 -5.28 3.10 -15.54
CA ALA A 39 -6.61 3.64 -15.83
C ALA A 39 -6.58 5.02 -16.51
N PHE A 40 -5.63 5.89 -16.14
CA PHE A 40 -5.57 7.28 -16.61
C PHE A 40 -4.40 7.59 -17.56
N GLY A 41 -3.56 6.59 -17.86
CA GLY A 41 -2.33 6.74 -18.62
C GLY A 41 -1.16 7.29 -17.78
N PRO A 42 0.02 7.50 -18.40
CA PRO A 42 1.20 8.00 -17.70
C PRO A 42 0.91 9.30 -16.93
N LEU A 43 1.18 9.27 -15.63
CA LEU A 43 1.02 10.42 -14.74
C LEU A 43 2.36 11.17 -14.64
N ALA A 44 2.33 12.50 -14.71
CA ALA A 44 3.51 13.34 -14.57
C ALA A 44 4.03 13.39 -13.12
N GLY A 45 3.21 13.02 -12.15
CA GLY A 45 3.57 13.00 -10.73
C GLY A 45 2.40 12.66 -9.81
N ILE A 46 2.66 12.71 -8.50
CA ILE A 46 1.66 12.40 -7.48
C ILE A 46 0.52 13.42 -7.42
N ASP A 47 0.78 14.70 -7.71
CA ASP A 47 -0.24 15.74 -7.68
C ASP A 47 -1.31 15.49 -8.76
N GLU A 48 -0.89 15.19 -9.99
CA GLU A 48 -1.82 14.80 -11.07
C GLU A 48 -2.58 13.51 -10.73
N ALA A 49 -1.90 12.54 -10.10
CA ALA A 49 -2.54 11.30 -9.66
C ALA A 49 -3.66 11.58 -8.64
N ILE A 50 -3.42 12.48 -7.68
CA ILE A 50 -4.40 12.88 -6.65
C ILE A 50 -5.57 13.64 -7.29
N GLU A 51 -5.32 14.54 -8.25
CA GLU A 51 -6.37 15.26 -8.96
C GLU A 51 -7.31 14.31 -9.72
N LYS A 52 -6.76 13.30 -10.41
CA LYS A 52 -7.54 12.31 -11.16
C LYS A 52 -8.17 11.24 -10.27
N ALA A 53 -7.53 10.89 -9.16
CA ALA A 53 -7.97 9.86 -8.22
C ALA A 53 -7.92 10.36 -6.77
N PRO A 54 -8.86 11.23 -6.34
CA PRO A 54 -8.84 11.83 -4.99
C PRO A 54 -8.92 10.81 -3.86
N PHE A 55 -9.42 9.59 -4.13
CA PHE A 55 -9.45 8.50 -3.16
C PHE A 55 -8.05 8.04 -2.70
N LEU A 56 -6.97 8.40 -3.43
CA LEU A 56 -5.59 8.15 -3.00
C LEU A 56 -5.26 8.83 -1.66
N LEU A 57 -5.99 9.88 -1.29
CA LEU A 57 -5.84 10.57 -0.01
C LEU A 57 -6.58 9.89 1.16
N ASP A 58 -7.45 8.91 0.89
CA ASP A 58 -8.14 8.18 1.94
C ASP A 58 -7.20 7.14 2.58
N LYS A 59 -6.56 7.52 3.69
CA LYS A 59 -5.69 6.62 4.45
C LYS A 59 -6.40 5.34 4.96
N ASN A 60 -7.73 5.33 4.99
CA ASN A 60 -8.52 4.16 5.41
C ASN A 60 -8.94 3.27 4.24
N LEU A 61 -8.58 3.61 3.00
CA LEU A 61 -8.92 2.82 1.82
C LEU A 61 -8.53 1.33 1.92
N PRO A 62 -7.35 0.95 2.45
CA PRO A 62 -7.05 -0.47 2.69
C PRO A 62 -8.07 -1.15 3.62
N LEU A 63 -8.64 -0.42 4.59
CA LEU A 63 -9.60 -0.99 5.56
C LEU A 63 -10.98 -1.29 4.96
N LYS A 64 -11.20 -1.00 3.67
CA LYS A 64 -12.36 -1.52 2.92
C LYS A 64 -12.17 -2.98 2.49
N HIS A 65 -10.93 -3.44 2.42
CA HIS A 65 -10.53 -4.76 1.94
C HIS A 65 -10.00 -5.67 3.05
N TRP A 66 -9.33 -5.08 4.04
CA TRP A 66 -8.82 -5.80 5.21
C TRP A 66 -9.50 -5.38 6.50
N SER A 67 -9.75 -6.34 7.39
CA SER A 67 -10.09 -6.04 8.77
C SER A 67 -8.90 -5.40 9.48
N ARG A 68 -9.17 -4.64 10.55
CA ARG A 68 -8.11 -4.06 11.38
C ARG A 68 -7.22 -5.14 12.00
N THR A 69 -7.81 -6.27 12.39
CA THR A 69 -7.08 -7.39 12.99
C THR A 69 -6.05 -7.97 12.02
N VAL A 70 -6.42 -8.16 10.75
CA VAL A 70 -5.49 -8.66 9.73
C VAL A 70 -4.47 -7.59 9.34
N MET A 71 -4.93 -6.39 8.95
CA MET A 71 -4.06 -5.31 8.45
C MET A 71 -2.99 -4.88 9.46
N PHE A 72 -3.33 -4.83 10.75
CA PHE A 72 -2.40 -4.43 11.81
C PHE A 72 -1.84 -5.62 12.60
N GLY A 73 -2.05 -6.85 12.13
CA GLY A 73 -1.47 -8.05 12.69
C GLY A 73 0.03 -8.18 12.41
N PRO A 74 0.74 -9.13 13.07
CA PRO A 74 2.16 -9.36 12.83
C PRO A 74 2.44 -9.90 11.42
N GLU A 75 1.53 -10.70 10.87
CA GLU A 75 1.70 -11.33 9.56
C GLU A 75 1.71 -10.31 8.42
N ALA A 76 0.77 -9.37 8.42
CA ALA A 76 0.67 -8.30 7.44
C ALA A 76 1.91 -7.38 7.42
N ARG A 77 2.65 -7.30 8.54
CA ARG A 77 3.90 -6.53 8.60
C ARG A 77 5.05 -7.17 7.86
N VAL A 78 5.09 -8.50 7.79
CA VAL A 78 6.25 -9.24 7.28
C VAL A 78 6.03 -9.80 5.88
N LYS A 79 4.78 -10.05 5.47
CA LYS A 79 4.43 -10.53 4.12
C LYS A 79 3.09 -9.96 3.66
N TRP A 80 2.79 -10.13 2.37
CA TRP A 80 1.45 -9.89 1.84
C TRP A 80 0.46 -10.88 2.46
N VAL A 81 -0.67 -10.36 2.94
CA VAL A 81 -1.83 -11.15 3.36
C VAL A 81 -2.99 -10.75 2.47
N GLU A 82 -3.73 -11.73 1.94
CA GLU A 82 -4.89 -11.46 1.09
C GLU A 82 -6.01 -10.74 1.87
N PRO A 83 -6.84 -9.92 1.19
CA PRO A 83 -8.02 -9.28 1.78
C PRO A 83 -8.99 -10.27 2.43
N ASP A 84 -9.41 -10.01 3.67
CA ASP A 84 -10.38 -10.82 4.41
C ASP A 84 -11.80 -10.24 4.45
N VAL A 85 -11.99 -8.97 4.07
CA VAL A 85 -13.30 -8.29 4.07
C VAL A 85 -13.88 -8.24 2.66
N LEU A 86 -13.10 -7.74 1.69
CA LEU A 86 -13.53 -7.62 0.30
C LEU A 86 -12.33 -7.86 -0.62
N PRO A 87 -12.44 -8.74 -1.64
CA PRO A 87 -11.36 -8.96 -2.59
C PRO A 87 -10.88 -7.65 -3.21
N LEU A 88 -9.57 -7.54 -3.40
CA LEU A 88 -8.95 -6.42 -4.08
C LEU A 88 -8.90 -6.73 -5.58
N ALA A 89 -9.80 -6.14 -6.36
CA ALA A 89 -9.91 -6.34 -7.80
C ALA A 89 -9.17 -5.24 -8.58
N ILE A 90 -7.86 -5.11 -8.34
CA ILE A 90 -6.98 -4.17 -9.05
C ILE A 90 -5.73 -4.86 -9.58
#